data_AF-R7VEC1-F1
#
_entry.id   AF-R7VEC1-F1
#
_cell.length_a   1.000
_cell.length_b   1.000
_cell.length_c   1.000
_cell.angle_alpha   90.00
_cell.angle_beta   90.00
_cell.angle_gamma   90.00
#
_symmetry.space_group_name_H-M   'P 1'
#
loop_
_entity.id
_entity.type
_entity.pdbx_description
1 polymer ?
#
loop_
_entity_poly.entity_id
_entity_poly.type
_entity_poly.pdbx_seq_one_letter_code
_entity_poly.pdbx_strand_id
1 'polypeptide(L)'
;LAASATRAFGTCSKAFIKLESLESLTTEQKAQYEELALDIFTKYSPKDQRTGKTECTSCETAIPDWCSVCPSCDTKFPTCIVTGRPLMDYQFWMCQTCKHRAYESEISSRQTCPLCHSRI
;
A
#
# COMPACT_ATOMS: atom_id res chain seq x y z
N LEU A 1 8.94 -2.32 9.72
CA LEU A 1 9.63 -1.20 10.41
C LEU A 1 9.21 0.19 9.91
N ALA A 2 9.01 0.43 8.61
CA ALA A 2 8.58 1.75 8.11
C ALA A 2 7.27 2.28 8.74
N ALA A 3 6.21 1.46 8.83
CA ALA A 3 4.94 1.86 9.46
C ALA A 3 5.07 2.16 10.96
N SER A 4 5.91 1.41 11.68
CA SER A 4 6.23 1.69 13.09
C SER A 4 7.00 3.01 13.24
N ALA A 5 8.00 3.24 12.38
CA ALA A 5 8.78 4.47 12.37
C ALA A 5 7.93 5.73 12.06
N THR A 6 6.90 5.59 11.23
CA THR A 6 5.97 6.69 10.90
C THR A 6 4.75 6.76 11.82
N ARG A 7 4.72 5.97 12.91
CA ARG A 7 3.60 5.89 13.89
C ARG A 7 2.24 5.51 13.28
N ALA A 8 2.26 4.78 12.17
CA ALA A 8 1.09 4.12 11.59
C ALA A 8 0.90 2.74 12.25
N PHE A 9 0.55 2.72 13.54
CA PHE A 9 0.49 1.49 14.34
C PHE A 9 -0.70 0.58 14.00
N GLY A 10 -1.81 1.12 13.49
CA GLY A 10 -2.94 0.32 13.00
C GLY A 10 -2.62 -0.39 11.69
N THR A 11 -1.83 0.25 10.83
CA THR A 11 -1.28 -0.40 9.63
C THR A 11 -0.20 -1.42 10.01
N CYS A 12 0.65 -1.07 10.97
CA CYS A 12 1.69 -1.95 11.49
C CYS A 12 1.10 -3.26 12.07
N SER A 13 0.02 -3.18 12.85
CA SER A 13 -0.58 -4.36 13.47
C SER A 13 -1.16 -5.34 12.44
N LYS A 14 -1.82 -4.84 11.40
CA LYS A 14 -2.31 -5.67 10.28
C LYS A 14 -1.17 -6.39 9.57
N ALA A 15 -0.02 -5.73 9.42
CA ALA A 15 1.16 -6.36 8.82
C ALA A 15 1.70 -7.52 9.69
N PHE A 16 1.77 -7.34 11.02
CA PHE A 16 2.15 -8.42 11.94
C PHE A 16 1.19 -9.61 11.89
N ILE A 17 -0.13 -9.36 11.93
CA ILE A 17 -1.15 -10.41 11.78
C ILE A 17 -0.92 -11.22 10.49
N LYS A 18 -0.62 -10.53 9.38
CA LYS A 18 -0.36 -11.21 8.11
C LYS A 18 0.95 -12.02 8.15
N LEU A 19 2.02 -11.48 8.73
CA LEU A 19 3.30 -12.17 8.85
C LEU A 19 3.16 -13.45 9.67
N GLU A 20 2.48 -13.41 10.81
CA GLU A 20 2.22 -14.58 11.66
C GLU A 20 1.40 -15.65 10.93
N SER A 21 0.51 -15.24 10.02
CA SER A 21 -0.31 -16.14 9.21
C SER A 21 0.41 -16.75 8.00
N LEU A 22 1.68 -16.41 7.71
CA LEU A 22 2.38 -16.96 6.53
C LEU A 22 2.84 -18.39 6.81
N GLU A 23 2.43 -19.33 5.97
CA GLU A 23 2.85 -20.74 6.05
C GLU A 23 4.31 -20.96 5.64
N SER A 24 4.89 -20.02 4.89
CA SER A 24 6.27 -20.07 4.42
C SER A 24 7.32 -19.76 5.50
N LEU A 25 6.89 -19.33 6.70
CA LEU A 25 7.78 -18.97 7.81
C LEU A 25 7.93 -20.12 8.80
N THR A 26 9.13 -20.29 9.34
CA THR A 26 9.37 -21.27 10.41
C THR A 26 8.73 -20.82 11.74
N THR A 27 8.57 -21.76 12.67
CA THR A 27 8.04 -21.48 14.01
C THR A 27 8.87 -20.42 14.74
N GLU A 28 10.19 -20.46 14.60
CA GLU A 28 11.11 -19.52 15.23
C GLU A 28 10.94 -18.11 14.66
N GLN A 29 10.78 -17.98 13.34
CA GLN A 29 10.53 -16.68 12.70
C GLN A 29 9.18 -16.09 13.13
N LYS A 30 8.15 -16.93 13.27
CA LYS A 30 6.84 -16.48 13.78
C LYS A 30 6.94 -16.00 15.23
N ALA A 31 7.65 -16.72 16.08
CA ALA A 31 7.88 -16.31 17.47
C ALA A 31 8.63 -14.96 17.56
N GLN A 32 9.61 -14.72 16.68
CA GLN A 32 10.29 -13.41 16.61
C GLN A 32 9.34 -12.27 16.22
N TYR A 33 8.41 -12.50 15.30
CA TYR A 33 7.40 -11.50 14.94
C TYR A 33 6.43 -11.24 16.08
N GLU A 34 6.00 -12.28 16.79
CA GLU A 34 5.11 -12.19 17.96
C GLU A 34 5.76 -11.38 19.09
N GLU A 35 7.02 -11.69 19.45
CA GLU A 35 7.76 -10.96 20.48
C GLU A 35 7.92 -9.47 20.12
N LEU A 36 8.26 -9.18 18.87
CA LEU A 36 8.40 -7.81 18.39
C LEU A 36 7.05 -7.06 18.39
N ALA A 37 5.96 -7.73 18.00
CA ALA A 37 4.63 -7.16 18.07
C ALA A 37 4.26 -6.80 19.51
N LEU A 38 4.56 -7.67 20.47
CA LEU A 38 4.30 -7.44 21.89
C LEU A 38 5.10 -6.24 22.42
N ASP A 39 6.39 -6.11 22.09
CA ASP A 39 7.21 -4.96 22.52
C ASP A 39 6.69 -3.61 21.97
N ILE A 40 6.14 -3.62 20.76
CA ILE A 40 5.58 -2.43 20.13
C ILE A 40 4.21 -2.10 20.73
N PHE A 41 3.28 -3.05 20.75
CA PHE A 41 1.87 -2.79 21.05
C PHE A 41 1.53 -2.73 22.55
N THR A 42 2.45 -3.17 23.42
CA THR A 42 2.39 -2.85 24.86
C THR A 42 2.65 -1.37 25.15
N LYS A 43 3.42 -0.69 24.29
CA LYS A 43 3.78 0.73 24.43
C LYS A 43 2.88 1.65 23.61
N TYR A 44 2.40 1.18 22.45
CA TYR A 44 1.65 2.00 21.49
C TYR A 44 0.36 1.31 21.07
N SER A 45 -0.77 1.98 21.24
CA SER A 45 -2.05 1.44 20.76
C SER A 45 -2.04 1.26 19.23
N PRO A 46 -2.64 0.18 18.69
CA PRO A 46 -2.67 -0.14 17.26
C PRO A 46 -3.66 0.75 16.50
N LYS A 47 -3.43 2.06 16.50
CA LYS A 47 -4.23 3.08 15.82
C LYS A 47 -3.31 3.95 14.98
N ASP A 48 -3.73 4.23 13.75
CA ASP A 48 -2.99 5.15 12.87
C ASP A 48 -3.27 6.60 13.27
N GLN A 49 -2.22 7.41 13.44
CA GLN A 49 -2.36 8.84 13.74
C GLN A 49 -2.79 9.66 12.52
N ARG A 50 -2.31 9.28 11.33
CA ARG A 50 -2.62 9.96 10.07
C ARG A 50 -3.64 9.15 9.29
N THR A 51 -4.79 9.74 9.01
CA THR A 51 -5.90 9.12 8.27
C THR A 51 -6.21 9.96 7.02
N GLY A 52 -5.26 10.03 6.10
CA GLY A 52 -5.58 10.50 4.74
C GLY A 52 -6.67 9.59 4.18
N LYS A 53 -7.81 10.17 3.80
CA LYS A 53 -8.94 9.44 3.23
C LYS A 53 -9.27 10.01 1.86
N THR A 54 -9.75 9.13 0.99
CA THR A 54 -10.30 9.44 -0.32
C THR A 54 -11.59 8.65 -0.50
N GLU A 55 -12.42 9.06 -1.44
CA GLU A 55 -13.64 8.32 -1.78
C GLU A 55 -13.34 7.21 -2.78
N CYS A 56 -13.97 6.05 -2.60
CA CYS A 56 -13.93 4.97 -3.57
C CYS A 56 -14.65 5.41 -4.85
N THR A 57 -14.00 5.25 -6.01
CA THR A 57 -14.56 5.62 -7.32
C THR A 57 -15.75 4.76 -7.78
N SER A 58 -16.06 3.68 -7.06
CA SER A 58 -17.14 2.74 -7.41
C SER A 58 -18.31 2.74 -6.44
N CYS A 59 -18.09 3.02 -5.16
CA CYS A 59 -19.14 2.95 -4.13
C CYS A 59 -19.12 4.13 -3.15
N GLU A 60 -18.29 5.14 -3.40
CA GLU A 60 -18.18 6.39 -2.64
C GLU A 60 -17.78 6.24 -1.16
N THR A 61 -17.52 5.01 -0.71
CA THR A 61 -17.05 4.75 0.65
C THR A 61 -15.72 5.46 0.88
N ALA A 62 -15.61 6.18 2.01
CA ALA A 62 -14.36 6.81 2.43
C ALA A 62 -13.33 5.73 2.83
N ILE A 63 -12.27 5.62 2.04
CA ILE A 63 -11.18 4.65 2.21
C ILE A 63 -9.85 5.37 2.47
N PRO A 64 -8.87 4.72 3.12
CA PRO A 64 -7.51 5.25 3.20
C PRO A 64 -6.92 5.58 1.83
N ASP A 65 -6.16 6.67 1.74
CA ASP A 65 -5.52 7.15 0.49
C ASP A 65 -4.45 6.21 -0.09
N TRP A 66 -4.01 5.22 0.68
CA TRP A 66 -3.08 4.18 0.27
C TRP A 66 -3.75 2.87 -0.14
N CYS A 67 -5.08 2.74 0.00
CA CYS A 67 -5.79 1.49 -0.28
C CYS A 67 -5.66 1.08 -1.75
N SER A 68 -5.21 -0.14 -2.01
CA SER A 68 -5.19 -0.74 -3.36
C SER A 68 -6.46 -1.52 -3.69
N VAL A 69 -7.28 -1.80 -2.68
CA VAL A 69 -8.59 -2.47 -2.81
C VAL A 69 -9.57 -1.82 -1.86
N CYS A 70 -10.79 -1.52 -2.33
CA CYS A 70 -11.85 -1.00 -1.50
C CYS A 70 -12.37 -2.11 -0.54
N PRO A 71 -12.37 -1.89 0.78
CA PRO A 71 -12.87 -2.88 1.74
C PRO A 71 -14.39 -3.06 1.72
N SER A 72 -15.13 -2.16 1.05
CA SER A 72 -16.61 -2.23 1.02
C SER A 72 -17.17 -2.90 -0.23
N CYS A 73 -16.47 -2.82 -1.37
CA CYS A 73 -16.99 -3.29 -2.66
C CYS A 73 -15.96 -4.03 -3.52
N ASP A 74 -14.77 -4.33 -2.96
CA ASP A 74 -13.67 -5.06 -3.59
C ASP A 74 -13.11 -4.45 -4.89
N THR A 75 -13.46 -3.20 -5.21
CA THR A 75 -12.88 -2.47 -6.34
C THR A 75 -11.37 -2.35 -6.16
N LYS A 76 -10.61 -2.76 -7.19
CA LYS A 76 -9.15 -2.72 -7.20
C LYS A 76 -8.66 -1.45 -7.87
N PHE A 77 -7.68 -0.79 -7.26
CA PHE A 77 -7.04 0.42 -7.77
C PHE A 77 -5.63 0.09 -8.24
N PRO A 78 -5.32 0.24 -9.54
CA PRO A 78 -3.97 0.05 -10.04
C PRO A 78 -2.99 1.02 -9.38
N THR A 79 -1.77 0.59 -9.10
CA THR A 79 -0.76 1.47 -8.47
C THR A 79 0.00 2.28 -9.52
N CYS A 80 0.17 3.58 -9.25
CA CYS A 80 1.06 4.44 -10.03
C CYS A 80 2.52 4.00 -9.83
N ILE A 81 3.20 3.56 -10.88
CA ILE A 81 4.61 3.13 -10.79
C ILE A 81 5.61 4.27 -10.52
N VAL A 82 5.18 5.52 -10.60
CA VAL A 82 6.02 6.68 -10.28
C VAL A 82 5.90 7.05 -8.79
N THR A 83 4.68 7.11 -8.25
CA THR A 83 4.42 7.65 -6.90
C THR A 83 4.07 6.59 -5.87
N GLY A 84 3.72 5.37 -6.29
CA GLY A 84 3.21 4.31 -5.43
C GLY A 84 1.78 4.50 -4.94
N ARG A 85 1.08 5.59 -5.33
CA ARG A 85 -0.30 5.85 -4.93
C ARG A 85 -1.30 5.06 -5.79
N PRO A 86 -2.48 4.68 -5.25
CA PRO A 86 -3.55 4.09 -6.04
C PRO A 86 -4.08 5.10 -7.06
N LEU A 87 -4.23 4.64 -8.31
CA LEU A 87 -4.80 5.43 -9.41
C LEU A 87 -6.32 5.41 -9.29
N MET A 88 -6.85 6.54 -8.83
CA MET A 88 -8.29 6.79 -8.72
C MET A 88 -8.83 7.57 -9.94
N ASP A 89 -7.94 8.16 -10.74
CA ASP A 89 -8.33 8.96 -11.90
C ASP A 89 -8.74 8.07 -13.08
N TYR A 90 -9.71 8.54 -13.86
CA TYR A 90 -10.12 7.86 -15.11
C TYR A 90 -9.04 7.93 -16.19
N GLN A 91 -8.23 8.99 -16.18
CA GLN A 91 -7.13 9.18 -17.12
C GLN A 91 -5.82 8.78 -16.46
N PHE A 92 -5.10 7.87 -17.10
CA PHE A 92 -3.78 7.42 -16.68
C PHE A 92 -2.96 7.04 -17.91
N TRP A 93 -1.65 7.19 -17.79
CA TRP A 93 -0.73 6.63 -18.76
C TRP A 93 -0.53 5.14 -18.51
N MET A 94 -0.40 4.35 -19.58
CA MET A 94 -0.07 2.94 -19.52
C MET A 94 1.16 2.64 -20.38
N CYS A 95 2.17 2.02 -19.77
CA CYS A 95 3.35 1.56 -20.49
C CYS A 95 2.96 0.52 -21.55
N GLN A 96 3.36 0.71 -22.80
CA GLN A 96 3.04 -0.23 -23.87
C GLN A 96 3.76 -1.57 -23.75
N THR A 97 4.91 -1.60 -23.07
CA THR A 97 5.71 -2.82 -22.86
C THR A 97 5.23 -3.62 -21.64
N CYS A 98 5.27 -3.03 -20.44
CA CYS A 98 4.95 -3.77 -19.20
C CYS A 98 3.50 -3.62 -18.72
N LYS A 99 2.66 -2.83 -19.40
CA LYS A 99 1.24 -2.57 -19.06
C LYS A 99 0.97 -1.99 -17.67
N HIS A 100 2.01 -1.53 -16.99
CA HIS A 100 1.89 -0.80 -15.73
C HIS A 100 1.52 0.67 -15.96
N ARG A 101 0.91 1.28 -14.95
CA ARG A 101 0.24 2.57 -15.09
C ARG A 101 0.90 3.64 -14.22
N ALA A 102 0.78 4.89 -14.65
CA ALA A 102 1.19 6.05 -13.89
C ALA A 102 0.22 7.21 -14.10
N TYR A 103 0.21 8.18 -13.17
CA TYR A 103 -0.46 9.46 -13.42
C TYR A 103 0.20 10.16 -14.61
N GLU A 104 -0.62 10.77 -15.46
CA GLU A 104 -0.16 11.45 -16.66
C GLU A 104 0.75 12.65 -16.34
N SER A 105 0.39 13.41 -15.30
CA SER A 105 1.22 14.49 -14.76
C SER A 105 2.61 14.02 -14.32
N GLU A 106 2.68 12.86 -13.65
CA GLU A 106 3.92 12.31 -13.10
C GLU A 106 4.83 11.71 -14.17
N ILE A 107 4.26 10.99 -15.14
CA ILE A 107 5.03 10.32 -16.19
C ILE A 107 5.55 11.27 -17.26
N SER A 108 4.87 12.40 -17.48
CA SER A 108 5.24 13.39 -18.50
C SER A 108 6.67 13.94 -18.34
N SER A 109 7.19 13.93 -17.11
CA SER A 109 8.55 14.37 -16.77
C SER A 109 9.63 13.33 -17.08
N ARG A 110 9.26 12.12 -17.53
CA ARG A 110 10.17 10.99 -17.72
C ARG A 110 10.32 10.63 -19.20
N GLN A 111 11.50 10.15 -19.56
CA GLN A 111 11.80 9.68 -20.92
C GLN A 111 11.68 8.15 -21.05
N THR A 112 11.71 7.43 -19.92
CA THR A 112 11.62 5.98 -19.85
C THR A 112 10.67 5.54 -18.75
N CYS A 113 10.04 4.39 -18.95
CA CYS A 113 9.19 3.75 -17.96
C CYS A 113 10.02 3.44 -16.70
N PRO A 114 9.61 3.89 -15.50
CA PRO A 114 10.38 3.68 -14.28
C PRO A 114 10.47 2.21 -13.85
N LEU A 115 9.61 1.34 -14.38
CA LEU A 115 9.57 -0.07 -14.02
C LEU A 115 10.37 -0.94 -14.98
N CYS A 116 10.14 -0.81 -16.30
CA CYS A 116 10.77 -1.67 -17.30
C CYS A 116 11.80 -0.95 -18.18
N HIS A 117 12.03 0.34 -17.96
CA HIS A 117 13.01 1.18 -18.66
C HIS A 117 12.81 1.32 -20.18
N SER A 118 11.69 0.84 -20.74
CA SER A 118 11.32 1.09 -22.12
C SER A 118 11.12 2.59 -22.36
N ARG A 119 11.40 3.06 -23.57
CA ARG A 119 11.11 4.45 -23.96
C ARG A 119 9.60 4.74 -23.85
N ILE A 120 9.26 5.93 -23.36
CA ILE A 120 7.88 6.44 -23.26
C ILE A 120 7.45 7.03 -24.61
#